data_AF-A0A4Y2NYI7-F1
#
_entry.id   AF-A0A4Y2NYI7-F1
#
_cell.length_a   1.000
_cell.length_b   1.000
_cell.length_c   1.000
_cell.angle_alpha   90.00
_cell.angle_beta   90.00
_cell.angle_gamma   90.00
#
_symmetry.space_group_name_H-M   'P 1'
#
loop_
_entity.id
_entity.type
_entity.pdbx_description
1 polymer ?
#
loop_
_entity_poly.entity_id
_entity_poly.type
_entity_poly.pdbx_seq_one_letter_code
_entity_poly.pdbx_strand_id
1 'polypeptide(L)'
;MGKVNGIEMPILRDTGAAFDLICKKYVPLSMCTNETVWIRTPLEESAVCLPIAEVELDCDFGHKIPKAAVLRDSLDQGRYILGKKT
;
A
#
# COMPACT_ATOMS: atom_id res chain seq x y z
N MET A 1 -5.74 -13.39 -6.35
CA MET A 1 -6.23 -12.91 -5.03
C MET A 1 -5.08 -13.02 -4.04
N GLY A 2 -5.17 -12.45 -2.84
CA GLY A 2 -4.12 -12.60 -1.84
C GLY A 2 -4.61 -12.32 -0.42
N LYS A 3 -3.71 -12.48 0.55
CA LYS A 3 -3.88 -12.11 1.95
C LYS A 3 -2.94 -10.98 2.31
N VAL A 4 -3.48 -9.99 3.01
CA VAL A 4 -2.80 -8.79 3.48
C VAL A 4 -3.00 -8.71 4.98
N ASN A 5 -1.94 -8.91 5.78
CA ASN A 5 -2.03 -9.06 7.23
C ASN A 5 -3.10 -10.11 7.65
N GLY A 6 -3.15 -11.23 6.94
CA GLY A 6 -4.16 -12.29 7.13
C GLY A 6 -5.56 -11.99 6.57
N ILE A 7 -5.83 -10.77 6.08
CA ILE A 7 -7.12 -10.38 5.49
C ILE A 7 -7.14 -10.73 4.00
N GLU A 8 -8.12 -11.54 3.58
CA GLU A 8 -8.32 -11.83 2.17
C GLU A 8 -8.78 -10.60 1.38
N MET A 9 -8.07 -10.26 0.31
CA MET A 9 -8.46 -9.17 -0.58
C MET A 9 -7.89 -9.29 -2.00
N PRO A 10 -8.49 -8.58 -2.98
CA PRO A 10 -7.92 -8.42 -4.30
C PRO A 10 -6.55 -7.72 -4.25
N ILE A 11 -5.60 -8.26 -5.01
CA ILE A 11 -4.28 -7.65 -5.24
C ILE A 11 -4.28 -7.14 -6.68
N LEU A 12 -4.13 -5.83 -6.86
CA LEU A 12 -3.96 -5.20 -8.17
C LEU A 12 -2.47 -4.93 -8.39
N ARG A 13 -1.87 -5.63 -9.33
CA ARG A 13 -0.49 -5.37 -9.72
C ARG A 13 -0.44 -4.18 -10.68
N ASP A 14 0.16 -3.09 -10.23
CA ASP A 14 0.44 -1.91 -11.04
C ASP A 14 1.93 -1.82 -11.31
N THR A 15 2.35 -2.20 -12.52
CA THR A 15 3.76 -2.17 -12.91
C THR A 15 4.32 -0.75 -13.10
N GLY A 16 3.44 0.25 -13.20
CA GLY A 16 3.82 1.66 -13.28
C GLY A 16 3.96 2.32 -11.91
N ALA A 17 3.41 1.71 -10.86
CA ALA A 17 3.54 2.22 -9.50
C ALA A 17 4.94 1.96 -8.94
N ALA A 18 5.57 3.03 -8.44
CA ALA A 18 6.86 2.99 -7.77
C ALA A 18 6.78 2.50 -6.31
N PHE A 19 5.58 2.50 -5.73
CA PHE A 19 5.35 2.14 -4.33
C PHE A 19 4.06 1.34 -4.20
N ASP A 20 4.03 0.42 -3.23
CA ASP A 20 2.82 -0.33 -2.89
C ASP A 20 1.85 0.58 -2.12
N LEU A 21 0.55 0.39 -2.28
CA LEU A 21 -0.47 1.18 -1.58
C LEU A 21 -1.47 0.28 -0.86
N ILE A 22 -1.85 0.69 0.36
CA ILE A 22 -2.88 0.03 1.15
C ILE A 22 -3.70 1.07 1.92
N CYS A 23 -4.99 0.83 2.08
CA CYS A 23 -5.83 1.71 2.90
C CYS A 23 -5.58 1.49 4.39
N LYS A 24 -5.55 2.58 5.17
CA LYS A 24 -5.44 2.57 6.64
C LYS A 24 -6.47 1.67 7.32
N LYS A 25 -7.64 1.48 6.72
CA LYS A 25 -8.65 0.50 7.17
C LYS A 25 -8.10 -0.91 7.39
N TYR A 26 -7.10 -1.34 6.63
CA TYR A 26 -6.51 -2.68 6.71
C TYR A 26 -5.15 -2.71 7.44
N VAL A 27 -4.65 -1.53 7.83
CA VAL A 27 -3.35 -1.38 8.50
C VAL A 27 -3.50 -0.39 9.65
N PRO A 28 -3.58 -0.86 10.91
CA PRO A 28 -3.61 0.03 12.05
C PRO A 28 -2.34 0.89 12.09
N LEU A 29 -2.46 2.13 12.56
CA LEU A 29 -1.32 3.07 12.60
C LEU A 29 -0.16 2.57 13.47
N SER A 30 -0.40 1.63 14.39
CA SER A 30 0.65 0.98 15.18
C SER A 30 1.59 0.09 14.35
N MET A 31 1.18 -0.30 13.14
CA MET A 31 2.02 -1.02 12.17
C MET A 31 2.76 -0.09 11.21
N CYS A 32 2.49 1.21 11.26
CA CYS A 32 3.28 2.18 10.52
C CYS A 32 4.70 2.26 11.10
N THR A 33 5.67 2.38 10.23
CA THR A 33 7.04 2.70 10.59
C THR A 33 7.15 4.20 10.88
N ASN A 34 8.33 4.64 11.34
CA ASN A 34 8.63 6.07 11.48
C ASN A 34 8.99 6.74 10.13
N GLU A 35 8.73 6.07 9.00
CA GLU A 35 9.04 6.57 7.66
C GLU A 35 7.78 7.12 6.99
N THR A 36 8.00 8.07 6.08
CA THR A 36 6.94 8.71 5.29
C THR A 36 7.36 8.82 3.84
N VAL A 37 6.41 8.74 2.92
CA VAL A 37 6.60 9.02 1.50
C VAL A 37 5.77 10.22 1.09
N TRP A 38 6.35 11.09 0.26
CA TRP A 38 5.64 12.18 -0.39
C TRP A 38 5.20 11.73 -1.77
N ILE A 39 3.88 11.70 -1.99
CA ILE A 39 3.30 11.31 -3.27
C ILE A 39 2.68 12.55 -3.90
N ARG A 40 3.03 12.80 -5.16
CA ARG A 40 2.43 13.84 -5.99
C ARG A 40 1.80 13.18 -7.21
N THR A 41 0.52 13.43 -7.44
CA THR A 41 -0.14 12.97 -8.67
C THR A 41 0.13 13.97 -9.81
N PRO A 42 0.08 13.56 -11.09
CA PRO A 42 0.24 14.48 -12.21
C PRO A 42 -0.81 15.59 -12.26
N LEU A 43 -1.97 15.37 -11.65
CA LEU A 43 -3.10 16.30 -11.66
C LEU A 43 -3.12 17.25 -10.46
N GLU A 44 -2.34 16.97 -9.41
CA GLU A 44 -2.29 17.80 -8.20
C GLU A 44 -1.00 18.61 -8.12
N GLU A 45 -1.15 19.88 -7.73
CA GLU A 45 -0.02 20.77 -7.50
C GLU A 45 0.70 20.44 -6.19
N SER A 46 -0.06 20.08 -5.15
CA SER A 46 0.47 19.70 -3.84
C SER A 46 0.85 18.22 -3.76
N ALA A 47 1.95 17.93 -3.06
CA ALA A 47 2.28 16.57 -2.63
C ALA A 47 1.58 16.25 -1.30
N VAL A 48 1.23 14.98 -1.12
CA VAL A 48 0.67 14.46 0.12
C VAL A 48 1.72 13.59 0.82
N CYS A 49 1.94 13.85 2.11
CA CYS A 49 2.75 13.00 2.96
C CYS A 49 1.92 11.83 3.48
N LEU A 50 2.36 10.60 3.20
CA LEU A 50 1.71 9.37 3.62
C LEU A 50 2.67 8.56 4.50
N PRO A 51 2.19 8.00 5.63
CA PRO A 51 3.01 7.10 6.43
C PRO A 51 3.24 5.78 5.70
N ILE A 52 4.35 5.14 6.00
CA ILE A 52 4.71 3.84 5.46
C ILE A 52 4.41 2.77 6.52
N ALA A 53 3.91 1.62 6.11
CA ALA A 53 3.75 0.45 6.95
C ALA A 53 4.41 -0.77 6.34
N GLU A 54 4.89 -1.66 7.19
CA GLU A 54 5.26 -3.02 6.79
C GLU A 54 4.00 -3.88 6.78
N VAL A 55 3.79 -4.57 5.66
CA VAL A 55 2.56 -5.31 5.41
C VAL A 55 2.92 -6.73 5.06
N GLU A 56 2.36 -7.70 5.79
CA GLU A 56 2.49 -9.11 5.44
C GLU A 56 1.62 -9.40 4.21
N LEU A 57 2.26 -9.73 3.08
CA LEU A 57 1.60 -10.00 1.81
C LEU A 57 1.86 -11.45 1.39
N ASP A 58 0.78 -12.21 1.26
CA ASP A 58 0.78 -13.56 0.68
C ASP A 58 -0.10 -13.56 -0.57
N CYS A 59 0.51 -13.82 -1.72
CA CYS A 59 -0.16 -13.79 -3.02
C CYS A 59 0.58 -14.66 -4.04
N ASP A 60 0.10 -14.69 -5.28
CA ASP A 60 0.69 -15.45 -6.39
C ASP A 60 2.19 -15.14 -6.65
N PHE A 61 2.70 -14.01 -6.12
CA PHE A 61 4.11 -13.62 -6.20
C PHE A 61 4.97 -14.06 -5.01
N GLY A 62 4.44 -14.94 -4.16
CA GLY A 62 5.05 -15.46 -2.94
C GLY A 62 4.75 -14.61 -1.71
N HIS A 63 5.15 -15.15 -0.55
CA HIS A 63 5.04 -14.50 0.75
C HIS A 63 6.17 -13.49 0.95
N LYS A 64 5.83 -12.23 1.28
CA LYS A 64 6.77 -11.12 1.45
C LYS A 64 6.25 -10.13 2.49
N ILE A 65 7.13 -9.31 3.05
CA ILE A 65 6.76 -8.19 3.93
C ILE A 65 7.15 -6.86 3.25
N PRO A 66 6.41 -6.40 2.23
CA PRO A 66 6.67 -5.10 1.62
C PRO A 66 6.38 -3.92 2.54
N LYS A 67 7.15 -2.84 2.35
CA LYS A 67 6.73 -1.48 2.72
C LYS A 67 5.67 -0.97 1.73
N ALA A 68 4.56 -0.46 2.26
CA ALA A 68 3.45 0.12 1.52
C ALA A 68 3.05 1.47 2.12
N ALA A 69 2.64 2.42 1.27
CA ALA A 69 2.13 3.71 1.72
C ALA A 69 0.68 3.56 2.14
N VAL A 70 0.33 4.17 3.27
CA VAL A 70 -0.98 4.01 3.88
C VAL A 70 -1.88 5.16 3.45
N LEU A 71 -2.89 4.84 2.63
CA LEU A 71 -3.91 5.76 2.14
C LEU A 71 -4.97 6.04 3.20
N ARG A 72 -5.59 7.22 3.11
CA ARG A 72 -6.75 7.60 3.93
C ARG A 72 -7.95 6.72 3.59
N ASP A 73 -8.87 6.56 4.54
CA ASP A 73 -10.08 5.74 4.39
C ASP A 73 -10.99 6.20 3.25
N SER A 74 -10.98 7.50 2.93
CA SER A 74 -11.73 8.08 1.80
C SER A 74 -11.26 7.60 0.43
N LEU A 75 -10.09 6.98 0.34
CA LEU A 75 -9.50 6.44 -0.89
C LEU A 75 -9.51 4.90 -0.89
N ASP A 76 -10.28 4.26 -0.01
CA ASP A 76 -10.43 2.80 0.00
C ASP A 76 -11.01 2.32 -1.34
N GLN A 77 -10.30 1.39 -1.98
CA GLN A 77 -10.72 0.71 -3.21
C GLN A 77 -10.94 -0.79 -2.99
N GLY A 78 -10.92 -1.23 -1.72
CA GLY A 78 -11.13 -2.62 -1.31
C GLY A 78 -10.03 -3.57 -1.80
N ARG A 79 -8.83 -3.06 -2.09
CA ARG A 79 -7.73 -3.82 -2.72
C ARG A 79 -6.37 -3.29 -2.30
N TYR A 80 -5.37 -4.16 -2.35
CA TYR A 80 -3.97 -3.79 -2.22
C TYR A 80 -3.39 -3.48 -3.60
N ILE A 81 -2.65 -2.38 -3.73
CA ILE A 81 -1.93 -2.04 -4.96
C ILE A 81 -0.49 -2.50 -4.81
N LEU A 82 -0.10 -3.51 -5.59
CA LEU A 82 1.26 -4.02 -5.64
C LEU A 82 2.03 -3.30 -6.74
N GLY A 83 2.97 -2.45 -6.34
CA GLY A 83 3.85 -1.75 -7.25
C GLY A 83 4.93 -2.65 -7.84
N LYS A 84 5.69 -2.11 -8.80
CA LYS A 84 6.87 -2.79 -9.33
C LYS A 84 8.05 -2.55 -8.40
N LYS A 85 8.41 -3.57 -7.62
CA LYS A 85 9.77 -3.66 -7.06
C LYS A 85 10.67 -4.30 -8.13
N THR A 86 11.58 -3.51 -8.68
CA THR A 86 12.77 -4.00 -9.39
C THR A 86 13.64 -4.81 -8.45
#